data_AF-A0A1Y3KPY4-F1
#
_entry.id   AF-A0A1Y3KPY4-F1
#
_cell.length_a   1.000
_cell.length_b   1.000
_cell.length_c   1.000
_cell.angle_alpha   90.00
_cell.angle_beta   90.00
_cell.angle_gamma   90.00
#
_symmetry.space_group_name_H-M   'P 1'
#
loop_
_entity.id
_entity.type
_entity.pdbx_description
1 polymer ?
#
loop_
_entity_poly.entity_id
_entity_poly.type
_entity_poly.pdbx_seq_one_letter_code
_entity_poly.pdbx_strand_id
1 'polypeptide(L)'
;MSNDRTVDQRLNDLEHVLRTAIVFNMNAAAVLGRRLAYGNDAIASAIAQDLQSLKSEQFQNIDKALHDSYIDNLVQSITGRV
;
A
#
# COMPACT_ATOMS: atom_id res chain seq x y z
N MET A 1 -34.69 7.28 12.06
CA MET A 1 -33.76 6.82 13.10
C MET A 1 -32.60 7.80 13.08
N SER A 2 -32.37 8.56 14.16
CA SER A 2 -31.24 9.48 14.22
C SER A 2 -29.95 8.67 14.23
N ASN A 3 -29.06 8.96 13.29
CA ASN A 3 -27.73 8.36 13.20
C ASN A 3 -26.80 9.03 14.23
N ASP A 4 -27.21 9.03 15.51
CA ASP A 4 -26.48 9.67 16.61
C ASP A 4 -25.31 8.78 17.05
N ARG A 5 -24.37 8.55 16.13
CA ARG A 5 -23.07 8.03 16.49
C ARG A 5 -22.27 9.16 17.13
N THR A 6 -21.59 8.84 18.23
CA THR A 6 -20.65 9.79 18.84
C THR A 6 -19.51 10.10 17.87
N VAL A 7 -18.84 11.24 18.08
CA VAL A 7 -17.65 11.60 17.29
C VAL A 7 -16.61 10.49 17.35
N ASP A 8 -16.39 9.91 18.53
CA ASP A 8 -15.43 8.81 18.74
C ASP A 8 -15.79 7.54 17.95
N GLN A 9 -17.08 7.18 17.91
CA GLN A 9 -17.55 6.05 17.10
C GLN A 9 -17.30 6.29 15.61
N ARG A 10 -17.56 7.51 15.13
CA ARG A 10 -17.32 7.88 13.73
C ARG A 10 -15.83 7.87 13.39
N LEU A 11 -14.97 8.32 14.31
CA LEU A 11 -13.51 8.29 14.13
C LEU A 11 -13.00 6.85 14.08
N ASN A 12 -13.46 5.99 14.98
CA ASN A 12 -13.11 4.56 14.98
C ASN A 12 -13.57 3.85 13.69
N ASP A 13 -14.79 4.13 13.23
CA ASP A 13 -15.30 3.59 11.97
C ASP A 13 -14.44 4.04 10.77
N LEU A 14 -14.07 5.33 10.72
CA LEU A 14 -13.19 5.86 9.66
C LEU A 14 -11.80 5.22 9.70
N GLU A 15 -11.22 5.07 10.89
CA GLU A 15 -9.92 4.42 11.05
C GLU A 15 -9.99 2.95 10.59
N HIS A 16 -11.05 2.22 10.97
CA HIS A 16 -11.24 0.84 10.56
C HIS A 16 -11.37 0.68 9.04
N VAL A 17 -12.19 1.53 8.40
CA VAL A 17 -12.36 1.54 6.95
C VAL A 17 -11.05 1.90 6.26
N LEU A 18 -10.33 2.90 6.75
CA LEU A 18 -9.05 3.32 6.16
C LEU A 18 -8.00 2.20 6.24
N ARG A 19 -7.83 1.57 7.40
CA ARG A 19 -6.92 0.42 7.57
C ARG A 19 -7.30 -0.73 6.62
N THR A 20 -8.59 -1.02 6.51
CA THR A 20 -9.09 -2.07 5.61
C THR A 20 -8.79 -1.75 4.14
N ALA A 21 -9.04 -0.51 3.72
CA ALA A 21 -8.77 -0.05 2.36
C ALA A 21 -7.27 -0.12 2.03
N ILE A 22 -6.40 0.28 2.96
CA ILE A 22 -4.95 0.21 2.79
C ILE A 22 -4.51 -1.24 2.59
N VAL A 23 -4.92 -2.15 3.48
CA VAL A 23 -4.56 -3.57 3.39
C VAL A 23 -5.09 -4.21 2.11
N PHE A 24 -6.33 -3.89 1.72
CA PHE A 24 -6.91 -4.37 0.47
C PHE A 24 -6.11 -3.93 -0.75
N ASN A 25 -5.79 -2.63 -0.87
CA ASN A 25 -5.03 -2.09 -2.00
C ASN A 25 -3.62 -2.68 -2.07
N MET A 26 -2.95 -2.80 -0.92
CA MET A 26 -1.64 -3.45 -0.81
C MET A 26 -1.68 -4.89 -1.33
N ASN A 27 -2.66 -5.68 -0.89
CA ASN A 27 -2.80 -7.07 -1.31
C ASN A 27 -3.13 -7.18 -2.81
N ALA A 28 -4.02 -6.33 -3.32
CA ALA A 28 -4.38 -6.31 -4.73
C ALA A 28 -3.18 -5.97 -5.62
N ALA A 29 -2.44 -4.91 -5.29
CA ALA A 29 -1.23 -4.53 -6.01
C ALA A 29 -0.15 -5.62 -5.97
N ALA A 30 0.05 -6.26 -4.81
CA ALA A 30 1.01 -7.34 -4.67
C ALA A 30 0.65 -8.57 -5.53
N VAL A 31 -0.63 -8.97 -5.56
CA VAL A 31 -1.11 -10.08 -6.40
C VAL A 31 -0.90 -9.78 -7.89
N LEU A 32 -1.29 -8.59 -8.33
CA LEU A 32 -1.12 -8.17 -9.72
C LEU A 32 0.36 -8.10 -10.10
N GLY A 33 1.19 -7.47 -9.27
CA GLY A 33 2.63 -7.35 -9.49
C GLY A 33 3.31 -8.71 -9.59
N ARG A 34 3.05 -9.63 -8.65
CA ARG A 34 3.56 -11.01 -8.73
C ARG A 34 3.13 -11.73 -10.00
N ARG A 35 1.87 -11.55 -10.42
CA ARG A 35 1.35 -12.22 -11.62
C ARG A 35 2.02 -11.68 -12.89
N LEU A 36 2.21 -10.37 -12.97
CA LEU A 36 2.90 -9.72 -14.10
C LEU A 36 4.39 -10.12 -14.15
N ALA A 37 5.04 -10.23 -13.00
CA ALA A 37 6.45 -10.58 -12.88
C ALA A 37 6.73 -12.10 -12.96
N TYR A 38 5.70 -12.95 -12.99
CA TYR A 38 5.88 -14.40 -12.89
C TYR A 38 6.74 -14.96 -14.03
N GLY A 39 7.89 -15.53 -13.67
CA GLY A 39 8.85 -16.09 -14.61
C GLY A 39 9.63 -15.04 -15.42
N ASN A 40 9.55 -13.75 -15.06
CA ASN A 40 10.22 -12.66 -15.73
C ASN A 40 10.87 -11.69 -14.73
N ASP A 41 12.13 -11.95 -14.41
CA ASP A 41 12.92 -11.15 -13.46
C ASP A 41 13.16 -9.70 -13.91
N ALA A 42 13.15 -9.44 -15.22
CA ALA A 42 13.31 -8.09 -15.76
C ALA A 42 12.08 -7.24 -15.41
N ILE A 43 10.87 -7.79 -15.53
CA ILE A 43 9.62 -7.13 -15.12
C ILE A 43 9.61 -6.93 -13.59
N ALA A 44 10.01 -7.94 -12.81
CA ALA A 44 10.08 -7.82 -11.36
C ALA A 44 10.99 -6.65 -10.93
N SER A 45 12.15 -6.53 -11.59
CA SER A 45 13.14 -5.50 -11.29
C SER A 45 12.67 -4.11 -11.74
N ALA A 46 12.01 -4.00 -12.90
CA ALA A 46 11.42 -2.75 -13.36
C ALA A 46 10.33 -2.24 -12.39
N ILE A 47 9.41 -3.11 -11.98
CA ILE A 47 8.37 -2.76 -10.99
C ILE A 47 9.02 -2.30 -9.67
N ALA A 48 10.06 -2.99 -9.21
CA ALA A 48 10.77 -2.60 -8.00
C ALA A 48 11.40 -1.21 -8.13
N GLN A 49 12.00 -0.89 -9.28
CA GLN A 49 12.60 0.41 -9.54
C GLN A 49 11.55 1.53 -9.60
N ASP A 50 10.42 1.28 -10.23
CA ASP A 50 9.30 2.24 -10.28
C ASP A 50 8.75 2.50 -8.86
N LEU A 51 8.61 1.45 -8.05
CA LEU A 51 8.20 1.56 -6.66
C LEU A 51 9.24 2.33 -5.82
N GLN A 52 10.53 2.08 -5.99
CA GLN A 52 11.58 2.85 -5.31
C GLN A 52 11.60 4.32 -5.76
N SER A 53 11.27 4.59 -7.01
CA SER A 53 11.11 5.95 -7.52
C SER A 53 9.93 6.64 -6.83
N LEU A 54 8.78 5.97 -6.72
CA LEU A 54 7.62 6.43 -5.95
C LEU A 54 7.95 6.64 -4.47
N LYS A 55 8.76 5.76 -3.88
CA LYS A 55 9.29 5.92 -2.52
C LYS A 55 10.15 7.17 -2.38
N SER A 56 10.83 7.64 -3.43
CA SER A 56 11.63 8.87 -3.31
C SER A 56 10.78 10.14 -3.32
N GLU A 57 9.52 10.06 -3.76
CA GLU A 57 8.62 11.21 -3.83
C GLU A 57 8.16 11.71 -2.45
N GLN A 58 7.89 13.01 -2.37
CA GLN A 58 7.33 13.66 -1.19
C GLN A 58 5.88 14.07 -1.48
N PHE A 59 4.97 13.53 -0.69
CA PHE A 59 3.55 13.85 -0.76
C PHE A 59 3.17 14.72 0.44
N GLN A 60 2.51 15.84 0.18
CA GLN A 60 1.97 16.67 1.25
C GLN A 60 0.86 15.92 1.99
N ASN A 61 0.84 16.05 3.32
CA ASN A 61 -0.16 15.42 4.21
C ASN A 61 -0.15 13.88 4.21
N ILE A 62 0.95 13.25 3.79
CA ILE A 62 1.15 11.80 3.93
C ILE A 62 2.26 11.55 4.96
N ASP A 63 2.01 10.59 5.86
CA ASP A 63 3.06 10.07 6.74
C ASP A 63 4.12 9.35 5.89
N LYS A 64 5.29 9.99 5.80
CA LYS A 64 6.38 9.52 4.95
C LYS A 64 6.90 8.15 5.38
N ALA A 65 7.03 7.91 6.67
CA ALA A 65 7.54 6.64 7.19
C ALA A 65 6.57 5.49 6.90
N LEU A 66 5.26 5.75 7.07
CA LEU A 66 4.23 4.76 6.78
C LEU A 66 4.16 4.45 5.28
N HIS A 67 4.18 5.49 4.43
CA HIS A 67 4.24 5.36 2.98
C HIS A 67 5.42 4.49 2.55
N ASP A 68 6.61 4.82 3.04
CA ASP A 68 7.86 4.14 2.67
C ASP A 68 7.83 2.68 3.09
N SER A 69 7.31 2.38 4.28
CA SER A 69 7.07 1.00 4.74
C SER A 69 6.10 0.24 3.84
N TYR A 70 5.03 0.87 3.33
CA TYR A 70 4.12 0.22 2.39
C TYR A 70 4.79 -0.09 1.05
N ILE A 71 5.60 0.83 0.53
CA ILE A 71 6.33 0.60 -0.70
C ILE A 71 7.34 -0.54 -0.54
N ASP A 72 8.10 -0.58 0.55
CA ASP A 72 9.05 -1.66 0.82
C ASP A 72 8.35 -3.02 0.90
N ASN A 73 7.20 -3.09 1.58
CA ASN A 73 6.38 -4.30 1.64
C ASN A 73 5.88 -4.74 0.26
N LEU A 74 5.53 -3.81 -0.64
CA LEU A 74 5.13 -4.13 -2.01
C LEU A 74 6.31 -4.67 -2.83
N VAL A 75 7.47 -4.02 -2.75
CA VAL A 75 8.69 -4.48 -3.43
C VAL A 75 9.03 -5.90 -2.98
N GLN A 76 9.03 -6.16 -1.67
CA GLN A 76 9.27 -7.48 -1.12
C GLN A 76 8.22 -8.50 -1.58
N SER A 77 6.94 -8.12 -1.55
CA SER A 77 5.84 -9.01 -1.93
C SER A 77 5.81 -9.37 -3.41
N ILE A 78 6.34 -8.51 -4.29
CA ILE A 78 6.35 -8.70 -5.74
C ILE A 78 7.62 -9.42 -6.18
N THR A 79 8.78 -9.06 -5.61
CA THR A 79 10.09 -9.56 -6.04
C THR A 79 10.63 -10.70 -5.19
N GLY A 80 10.15 -10.85 -3.95
CA GLY A 80 10.73 -11.74 -2.95
C GLY A 80 12.07 -11.25 -2.37
N ARG A 81 12.50 -10.02 -2.66
CA ARG A 81 13.79 -9.45 -2.25
C ARG A 81 13.60 -8.38 -1.17
N VAL A 82 14.57 -8.27 -0.25
CA VAL A 82 14.63 -7.27 0.83
C VAL A 82 15.63 -6.18 0.43
#